data_AF-A0A3S9NN82-F1
#
_entry.id   AF-A0A3S9NN82-F1
#
_cell.length_a   1.000
_cell.length_b   1.000
_cell.length_c   1.000
_cell.angle_alpha   90.00
_cell.angle_beta   90.00
_cell.angle_gamma   90.00
#
_symmetry.space_group_name_H-M   'P 1'
#
loop_
_entity.id
_entity.type
_entity.pdbx_description
1 polymer ?
#
loop_
_entity_poly.entity_id
_entity_poly.type
_entity_poly.pdbx_seq_one_letter_code
_entity_poly.pdbx_strand_id
1 'polypeptide(L)'
;MKRCILLASFISLISCSTDDSNLPIIAACDTANPIEDLTWLRAQTEVIKNDQSDIAQYFFIEIAEYQNQTVFLANNCCPICGTVVPIYNCEGEQIGFLGSDILMDELSDTRIIFSRDDFSCQVN
;
A
#
# COMPACT_ATOMS: atom_id res chain seq x y z
N MET A 1 48.80 -13.34 34.58
CA MET A 1 47.59 -13.49 35.42
C MET A 1 46.49 -12.60 34.85
N LYS A 2 45.33 -13.19 34.60
CA LYS A 2 44.15 -12.58 33.98
C LYS A 2 43.63 -11.39 34.78
N ARG A 3 43.34 -10.26 34.12
CA ARG A 3 42.37 -9.26 34.60
C ARG A 3 41.57 -8.74 33.42
N CYS A 4 40.41 -9.36 33.23
CA CYS A 4 39.33 -8.86 32.39
C CYS A 4 38.62 -7.76 33.18
N ILE A 5 38.47 -6.56 32.62
CA ILE A 5 37.49 -5.58 33.10
C ILE A 5 36.60 -5.21 31.92
N LEU A 6 35.31 -5.44 32.17
CA LEU A 6 34.17 -5.50 31.28
C LEU A 6 33.89 -4.16 30.55
N LEU A 7 33.82 -4.19 29.22
CA LEU A 7 33.13 -3.18 28.43
C LEU A 7 31.63 -3.49 28.48
N ALA A 8 30.86 -2.71 29.23
CA ALA A 8 29.40 -2.78 29.20
C ALA A 8 28.89 -1.96 28.00
N SER A 9 28.85 -2.58 26.82
CA SER A 9 28.11 -2.05 25.68
C SER A 9 26.62 -2.28 25.93
N PHE A 10 25.92 -1.21 26.30
CA PHE A 10 24.48 -1.12 26.29
C PHE A 10 24.02 -1.08 24.82
N ILE A 11 23.79 -2.26 24.24
CA ILE A 11 23.18 -2.36 22.91
C ILE A 11 21.69 -2.15 23.12
N SER A 12 21.25 -0.91 22.89
CA SER A 12 19.83 -0.58 22.79
C SER A 12 19.23 -1.39 21.65
N LEU A 13 18.34 -2.31 22.01
CA LEU A 13 17.49 -3.04 21.07
C LEU A 13 16.54 -2.02 20.43
N ILE A 14 16.94 -1.48 19.28
CA ILE A 14 15.99 -0.83 18.38
C ILE A 14 15.22 -1.98 17.72
N SER A 15 14.10 -2.36 18.33
CA SER A 15 13.13 -3.25 17.72
C SER A 15 12.50 -2.51 16.55
N CYS A 16 13.03 -2.68 15.35
CA CYS A 16 12.25 -2.42 14.13
C CYS A 16 11.09 -3.42 14.14
N SER A 17 9.88 -2.94 14.43
CA SER A 17 8.66 -3.64 14.03
C SER A 17 8.60 -3.58 12.51
N THR A 18 9.03 -4.64 11.84
CA THR A 18 8.69 -4.87 10.45
C THR A 18 7.21 -5.25 10.41
N ASP A 19 6.35 -4.34 9.95
CA ASP A 19 4.99 -4.69 9.56
C ASP A 19 5.10 -5.68 8.39
N ASP A 20 4.65 -6.93 8.62
CA ASP A 20 4.88 -8.13 7.82
C ASP A 20 4.08 -8.21 6.50
N SER A 21 3.79 -7.08 5.86
CA SER A 21 3.37 -7.09 4.46
C SER A 21 4.64 -7.17 3.59
N ASN A 22 4.96 -8.35 3.05
CA ASN A 22 6.11 -8.57 2.15
C ASN A 22 5.94 -7.87 0.77
N LEU A 23 5.16 -6.79 0.71
CA LEU A 23 4.92 -6.02 -0.50
C LEU A 23 6.14 -5.15 -0.82
N PRO A 24 6.48 -4.98 -2.11
CA PRO A 24 7.61 -4.16 -2.50
C PRO A 24 7.35 -2.69 -2.18
N ILE A 25 8.35 -2.02 -1.62
CA ILE A 25 8.39 -0.56 -1.58
C ILE A 25 8.72 -0.07 -3.00
N ILE A 26 7.79 0.66 -3.61
CA ILE A 26 7.93 1.19 -4.97
C ILE A 26 8.07 2.71 -4.90
N ALA A 27 9.21 3.23 -5.38
CA ALA A 27 9.41 4.67 -5.49
C ALA A 27 8.50 5.24 -6.58
N ALA A 28 7.73 6.27 -6.24
CA ALA A 28 6.85 6.99 -7.16
C ALA A 28 6.50 8.37 -6.58
N CYS A 29 5.91 9.26 -7.38
CA CYS A 29 5.47 10.58 -6.90
C CYS A 29 6.57 11.38 -6.16
N ASP A 30 7.80 11.32 -6.66
CA ASP A 30 9.00 11.94 -6.06
C ASP A 30 9.32 11.49 -4.62
N THR A 31 8.79 10.35 -4.18
CA THR A 31 9.09 9.71 -2.90
C THR A 31 9.62 8.28 -3.08
N ALA A 32 10.45 7.84 -2.13
CA ALA A 32 10.91 6.46 -2.04
C ALA A 32 9.83 5.50 -1.51
N ASN A 33 8.89 5.98 -0.69
CA ASN A 33 7.81 5.18 -0.11
C ASN A 33 6.49 5.99 -0.10
N PRO A 34 5.72 5.94 -1.20
CA PRO A 34 4.46 6.67 -1.32
C PRO A 34 3.45 6.37 -0.22
N ILE A 35 3.39 5.13 0.29
CA ILE A 35 2.47 4.76 1.38
C ILE A 35 2.76 5.56 2.65
N GLU A 36 4.02 5.79 2.98
CA GLU A 36 4.43 6.52 4.18
C GLU A 36 4.50 8.04 3.96
N ASP A 37 4.94 8.48 2.79
CA ASP A 37 5.26 9.88 2.54
C ASP A 37 4.07 10.67 2.00
N LEU A 38 3.15 10.04 1.26
CA LEU A 38 1.92 10.70 0.79
C LEU A 38 0.86 10.62 1.88
N THR A 39 0.56 11.76 2.51
CA THR A 39 -0.37 11.81 3.65
C THR A 39 -1.76 11.28 3.32
N TRP A 40 -2.28 11.57 2.12
CA TRP A 40 -3.59 11.09 1.69
C TRP A 40 -3.59 9.56 1.50
N LEU A 41 -2.51 9.01 0.95
CA LEU A 41 -2.39 7.58 0.67
C LEU A 41 -2.24 6.79 1.96
N ARG A 42 -1.41 7.28 2.89
CA ARG A 42 -1.31 6.73 4.24
C ARG A 42 -2.67 6.68 4.93
N ALA A 43 -3.43 7.78 4.86
CA ALA A 43 -4.77 7.83 5.46
C ALA A 43 -5.72 6.78 4.85
N GLN A 44 -5.66 6.56 3.54
CA GLN A 44 -6.45 5.50 2.88
C GLN A 44 -6.02 4.10 3.35
N THR A 45 -4.71 3.84 3.45
CA THR A 45 -4.24 2.55 3.97
C THR A 45 -4.66 2.30 5.41
N GLU A 46 -4.67 3.34 6.26
CA GLU A 46 -5.13 3.23 7.64
C GLU A 46 -6.64 2.99 7.74
N VAL A 47 -7.44 3.52 6.82
CA VAL A 47 -8.87 3.18 6.73
C VAL A 47 -9.05 1.67 6.48
N ILE A 48 -8.33 1.12 5.50
CA ILE A 48 -8.40 -0.31 5.17
C ILE A 48 -7.85 -1.17 6.33
N LYS A 49 -6.70 -0.77 6.92
CA LYS A 49 -6.04 -1.47 8.03
C LYS A 49 -6.95 -1.60 9.25
N ASN A 50 -7.68 -0.53 9.58
CA ASN A 50 -8.47 -0.45 10.80
C ASN A 50 -9.97 -0.81 10.61
N ASP A 51 -10.41 -1.11 9.39
CA ASP A 51 -11.77 -1.58 9.13
C ASP A 51 -12.02 -2.94 9.82
N GLN A 52 -13.10 -3.04 10.60
CA GLN A 52 -13.44 -4.24 11.37
C GLN A 52 -14.49 -5.12 10.67
N SER A 53 -14.90 -4.76 9.46
CA SER A 53 -15.85 -5.54 8.68
C SER A 53 -15.23 -6.82 8.11
N ASP A 54 -16.04 -7.87 7.97
CA ASP A 54 -15.60 -9.15 7.37
C ASP A 54 -15.18 -9.04 5.90
N ILE A 55 -15.47 -7.90 5.26
CA ILE A 55 -15.10 -7.61 3.88
C ILE A 55 -13.77 -6.85 3.76
N ALA A 56 -13.22 -6.31 4.86
CA ALA A 56 -12.00 -5.52 4.84
C ALA A 56 -10.81 -6.26 4.21
N GLN A 57 -10.72 -7.58 4.44
CA GLN A 57 -9.72 -8.49 3.86
C GLN A 57 -9.67 -8.52 2.32
N TYR A 58 -10.69 -7.98 1.65
CA TYR A 58 -10.74 -7.92 0.18
C TYR A 58 -10.26 -6.59 -0.40
N PHE A 59 -10.03 -5.56 0.42
CA PHE A 59 -9.63 -4.23 -0.03
C PHE A 59 -8.11 -4.08 -0.02
N PHE A 60 -7.59 -3.37 -1.03
CA PHE A 60 -6.16 -3.15 -1.23
C PHE A 60 -5.91 -1.91 -2.06
N ILE A 61 -4.67 -1.43 -2.06
CA ILE A 61 -4.22 -0.35 -2.93
C ILE A 61 -3.30 -0.90 -4.00
N GLU A 62 -3.57 -0.50 -5.24
CA GLU A 62 -2.69 -0.73 -6.38
C GLU A 62 -2.01 0.57 -6.80
N ILE A 63 -0.81 0.45 -7.35
CA ILE A 63 -0.15 1.45 -8.16
C ILE A 63 -0.22 1.01 -9.63
N ALA A 64 -0.36 1.95 -10.55
CA ALA A 64 -0.29 1.70 -11.99
C ALA A 64 0.24 2.93 -12.73
N GLU A 65 0.55 2.77 -14.01
CA GLU A 65 0.88 3.86 -14.92
C GLU A 65 -0.30 4.13 -15.87
N TYR A 66 -0.72 5.40 -15.93
CA TYR A 66 -1.75 5.92 -16.82
C TYR A 66 -1.20 7.16 -17.53
N GLN A 67 -1.14 7.13 -18.87
CA GLN A 67 -0.59 8.24 -19.67
C GLN A 67 0.84 8.69 -19.25
N ASN A 68 1.68 7.75 -18.81
CA ASN A 68 3.02 7.98 -18.24
C ASN A 68 3.01 8.78 -16.92
N GLN A 69 1.91 8.73 -16.19
CA GLN A 69 1.79 9.24 -14.83
C GLN A 69 1.46 8.10 -13.89
N THR A 70 2.10 8.09 -12.72
CA THR A 70 1.73 7.20 -11.64
C THR A 70 0.34 7.53 -11.13
N VAL A 71 -0.49 6.49 -10.99
CA VAL A 71 -1.82 6.56 -10.39
C VAL A 71 -2.00 5.47 -9.36
N PHE A 72 -2.96 5.68 -8.45
CA PHE A 72 -3.30 4.72 -7.40
C PHE A 72 -4.77 4.33 -7.48
N LEU A 73 -5.06 3.06 -7.24
CA LEU A 73 -6.41 2.51 -7.26
C LEU A 73 -6.77 2.00 -5.87
N ALA A 74 -7.92 2.46 -5.33
CA ALA A 74 -8.50 1.88 -4.12
C ALA A 74 -9.43 0.72 -4.52
N ASN A 75 -8.84 -0.47 -4.69
CA ASN A 75 -9.49 -1.61 -5.33
C ASN A 75 -9.93 -2.68 -4.32
N ASN A 76 -10.74 -3.63 -4.78
CA ASN A 76 -11.06 -4.84 -4.04
C ASN A 76 -11.46 -5.99 -4.96
N CYS A 77 -11.36 -7.22 -4.46
CA CYS A 77 -11.83 -8.43 -5.16
C CYS A 77 -13.16 -8.97 -4.60
N CYS A 78 -13.90 -8.17 -3.83
CA CYS A 78 -15.13 -8.61 -3.17
C CYS A 78 -16.25 -8.76 -4.21
N PRO A 79 -16.73 -9.99 -4.48
CA PRO A 79 -17.67 -10.25 -5.59
C PRO A 79 -19.06 -9.64 -5.36
N ILE A 80 -19.39 -9.27 -4.13
CA ILE A 80 -20.71 -8.74 -3.73
C ILE A 80 -20.68 -7.26 -3.36
N CYS A 81 -19.51 -6.60 -3.37
CA CYS A 81 -19.39 -5.23 -2.89
C CYS A 81 -19.87 -4.19 -3.90
N GLY A 82 -20.00 -4.55 -5.19
CA GLY A 82 -20.49 -3.65 -6.24
C GLY A 82 -19.67 -2.36 -6.35
N THR A 83 -18.37 -2.43 -6.04
CA THR A 83 -17.53 -1.26 -5.86
C THR A 83 -17.22 -0.56 -7.18
N VAL A 84 -17.31 0.76 -7.14
CA VAL A 84 -16.71 1.63 -8.15
C VAL A 84 -15.30 1.97 -7.67
N VAL A 85 -14.27 1.60 -8.43
CA VAL A 85 -12.87 1.75 -8.03
C VAL A 85 -12.39 3.15 -8.41
N PRO A 86 -12.17 4.06 -7.45
CA PRO A 86 -11.63 5.39 -7.74
C PRO A 86 -10.14 5.32 -8.05
N ILE A 87 -9.69 6.22 -8.93
CA ILE A 87 -8.31 6.37 -9.35
C ILE A 87 -7.81 7.76 -8.94
N TYR A 88 -6.65 7.81 -8.30
CA TYR A 88 -6.04 9.03 -7.76
C TYR A 88 -4.67 9.32 -8.40
N ASN A 89 -4.34 10.60 -8.56
CA ASN A 89 -2.98 11.04 -8.91
C ASN A 89 -2.08 11.16 -7.65
N CYS A 90 -0.84 11.59 -7.85
CA CYS A 90 0.14 11.78 -6.76
C CYS A 90 -0.30 12.80 -5.71
N GLU A 91 -1.09 13.80 -6.11
CA GLU A 91 -1.65 14.85 -5.25
C GLU A 91 -2.85 14.36 -4.41
N GLY A 92 -3.36 13.15 -4.69
CA GLY A 92 -4.54 12.59 -4.04
C GLY A 92 -5.85 13.09 -4.62
N GLU A 93 -5.81 13.72 -5.79
CA GLU A 93 -7.00 14.13 -6.53
C GLU A 93 -7.57 12.93 -7.27
N GLN A 94 -8.89 12.73 -7.15
CA GLN A 94 -9.57 11.67 -7.89
C GLN A 94 -9.71 12.10 -9.36
N ILE A 95 -9.12 11.33 -10.27
CA ILE A 95 -9.09 11.64 -11.71
C ILE A 95 -10.09 10.82 -12.54
N GLY A 96 -10.75 9.83 -11.92
CA GLY A 96 -11.78 9.03 -12.56
C GLY A 96 -12.08 7.74 -11.81
N PHE A 97 -12.87 6.89 -12.46
CA PHE A 97 -13.20 5.56 -11.99
C PHE A 97 -12.81 4.48 -13.00
N LEU A 98 -12.28 3.36 -12.51
CA LEU A 98 -11.94 2.21 -13.34
C LEU A 98 -13.21 1.64 -14.01
N GLY A 99 -13.14 1.40 -15.31
CA GLY A 99 -14.23 0.86 -16.13
C GLY A 99 -15.29 1.87 -16.56
N SER A 100 -15.23 3.11 -16.05
CA SER A 100 -16.10 4.21 -16.48
C SER A 100 -15.31 5.29 -17.22
N ASP A 101 -14.33 5.89 -16.56
CA ASP A 101 -13.55 7.00 -17.11
C ASP A 101 -12.19 6.54 -17.64
N ILE A 102 -11.60 5.53 -16.97
CA ILE A 102 -10.32 4.92 -17.33
C ILE A 102 -10.54 3.42 -17.44
N LEU A 103 -10.20 2.83 -18.58
CA LEU A 103 -10.34 1.40 -18.83
C LEU A 103 -9.11 0.63 -18.34
N MET A 104 -9.30 -0.66 -18.05
CA MET A 104 -8.23 -1.52 -17.53
C MET A 104 -7.06 -1.66 -18.52
N ASP A 105 -7.33 -1.63 -19.83
CA ASP A 105 -6.31 -1.72 -20.88
C ASP A 105 -5.55 -0.40 -21.12
N GLU A 106 -5.98 0.69 -20.48
CA GLU A 106 -5.25 1.97 -20.45
C GLU A 106 -4.24 2.04 -19.29
N LEU A 107 -4.30 1.07 -18.36
CA LEU A 107 -3.38 0.96 -17.24
C LEU A 107 -2.27 -0.03 -17.56
N SER A 108 -1.06 0.30 -17.12
CA SER A 108 0.11 -0.57 -17.23
C SER A 108 0.85 -0.68 -15.91
N ASP A 109 1.70 -1.71 -15.79
CA ASP A 109 2.52 -1.95 -14.60
C ASP A 109 1.76 -1.96 -13.26
N THR A 110 0.51 -2.42 -13.28
CA THR A 110 -0.33 -2.54 -12.08
C THR A 110 0.29 -3.48 -11.05
N ARG A 111 0.50 -3.00 -9.82
CA ARG A 111 1.02 -3.81 -8.70
C ARG A 111 0.28 -3.45 -7.41
N ILE A 112 0.03 -4.44 -6.56
CA ILE A 112 -0.45 -4.18 -5.19
C ILE A 112 0.70 -3.59 -4.38
N ILE A 113 0.44 -2.45 -3.73
CA ILE A 113 1.41 -1.77 -2.84
C ILE A 113 0.94 -1.69 -1.40
N PHE A 114 -0.33 -2.01 -1.13
CA PHE A 114 -0.83 -2.18 0.23
C PHE A 114 -1.97 -3.19 0.28
N SER A 115 -1.95 -4.06 1.27
CA SER A 115 -3.03 -4.96 1.66
C SER A 115 -2.94 -5.25 3.15
N ARG A 116 -4.03 -5.72 3.76
CA ARG A 116 -4.02 -6.21 5.14
C ARG A 116 -3.27 -7.54 5.27
N ASP A 117 -2.96 -7.93 6.50
CA ASP A 117 -2.32 -9.22 6.79
C ASP A 117 -3.25 -10.42 6.52
N ASP A 118 -4.57 -10.21 6.60
CA ASP A 118 -5.62 -11.21 6.32
C ASP A 118 -6.09 -11.19 4.85
N PHE A 119 -5.30 -10.60 3.95
CA PHE A 119 -5.64 -10.41 2.54
C PHE A 119 -6.13 -11.70 1.86
N SER A 120 -7.32 -11.61 1.24
CA SER A 120 -8.05 -12.78 0.73
C SER A 120 -8.19 -12.81 -0.80
N CYS A 121 -7.64 -11.85 -1.53
CA CYS A 121 -7.69 -11.88 -3.00
C CYS A 121 -6.64 -12.83 -3.59
N GLN A 122 -7.00 -13.51 -4.66
CA GLN A 122 -6.06 -14.28 -5.47
C GLN A 122 -5.38 -13.35 -6.47
N VAL A 123 -4.07 -13.12 -6.28
CA VAL A 123 -3.20 -12.49 -7.27
C VAL A 123 -2.53 -13.57 -8.11
N ASN A 124 -2.71 -13.52 -9.44
CA ASN A 124 -2.02 -14.37 -10.40
C ASN A 124 -0.86 -13.63 -11.06
#